data_AF-A0A3N5Q2W9-F1
#
_entry.id   AF-A0A3N5Q2W9-F1
#
_cell.length_a   1.000
_cell.length_b   1.000
_cell.length_c   1.000
_cell.angle_alpha   90.00
_cell.angle_beta   90.00
_cell.angle_gamma   90.00
#
_symmetry.space_group_name_H-M   'P 1'
#
loop_
_entity.id
_entity.type
_entity.pdbx_description
1 polymer ?
#
loop_
_entity_poly.entity_id
_entity_poly.type
_entity_poly.pdbx_seq_one_letter_code
_entity_poly.pdbx_strand_id
1 'polypeptide(L)'
;MSEPLLIAKAGTTQLSLLPALANRHGLITGATGTGKTVSLQTLAEQFSRIGVPVFMADVKGDLSGLAAAGGAHAKVTERAAALGVELRYEACPVVFWDVFGKRGHPIRATVSDLGPLLLARLLQLNDTQEGVLNLTFKIA
;
A
#
# COMPACT_ATOMS: atom_id res chain seq x y z
N MET A 1 3.66 -12.80 -22.48
CA MET A 1 2.70 -12.55 -21.38
C MET A 1 3.48 -12.57 -20.08
N SER A 2 3.24 -11.62 -19.18
CA SER A 2 3.90 -11.59 -17.87
C SER A 2 3.52 -12.83 -17.05
N GLU A 3 4.48 -13.35 -16.28
CA GLU A 3 4.29 -14.56 -15.47
C GLU A 3 3.20 -14.35 -14.39
N PRO A 4 2.37 -15.37 -14.10
CA PRO A 4 1.43 -15.32 -12.98
C PRO A 4 2.14 -15.07 -11.64
N LEU A 5 1.58 -14.18 -10.83
CA LEU A 5 2.14 -13.82 -9.53
C LEU A 5 1.62 -14.79 -8.47
N LEU A 6 2.47 -15.65 -7.92
CA LEU A 6 2.07 -16.56 -6.85
C LEU A 6 1.73 -15.77 -5.58
N ILE A 7 0.48 -15.85 -5.10
CA ILE A 7 0.01 -15.09 -3.94
C ILE A 7 -0.38 -15.98 -2.75
N ALA A 8 -0.70 -17.25 -3.00
CA ALA A 8 -1.01 -18.20 -1.94
C ALA A 8 -0.74 -19.65 -2.38
N LYS A 9 -0.48 -20.52 -1.40
CA LYS A 9 -0.32 -21.96 -1.60
C LYS A 9 -0.95 -22.72 -0.45
N ALA A 10 -1.71 -23.77 -0.77
CA ALA A 10 -2.32 -24.68 0.19
C ALA A 10 -2.16 -26.12 -0.30
N GLY A 11 -1.30 -26.90 0.38
CA GLY A 11 -0.94 -28.25 -0.07
C GLY A 11 -0.32 -28.22 -1.47
N THR A 12 -0.95 -28.93 -2.40
CA THR A 12 -0.55 -28.96 -3.82
C THR A 12 -1.16 -27.82 -4.64
N THR A 13 -2.17 -27.12 -4.11
CA THR A 13 -2.87 -26.05 -4.82
C THR A 13 -2.09 -24.74 -4.72
N GLN A 14 -1.78 -24.15 -5.87
CA GLN A 14 -1.21 -22.82 -5.98
C GLN A 14 -2.26 -21.84 -6.49
N LEU A 15 -2.34 -20.68 -5.86
CA LEU A 15 -3.21 -19.59 -6.26
C LEU A 15 -2.34 -18.42 -6.71
N SER A 16 -2.50 -18.06 -7.97
CA SER A 16 -1.74 -17.00 -8.61
C SER A 16 -2.66 -15.90 -9.12
N LEU A 17 -2.22 -14.65 -8.99
CA LEU A 17 -2.85 -13.49 -9.61
C LEU A 17 -2.32 -13.33 -11.03
N LEU A 18 -3.21 -13.27 -12.00
CA LEU A 18 -2.85 -12.96 -13.38
C LEU A 18 -2.60 -11.45 -13.51
N PRO A 19 -1.39 -10.98 -13.90
CA PRO A 19 -1.08 -9.55 -13.99
C PRO A 19 -2.08 -8.76 -14.83
N ALA A 20 -2.55 -9.34 -15.95
CA ALA A 20 -3.51 -8.70 -16.85
C ALA A 20 -4.90 -8.46 -16.21
N LEU A 21 -5.21 -9.14 -15.09
CA LEU A 21 -6.48 -9.01 -14.37
C LEU A 21 -6.33 -8.21 -13.06
N ALA A 22 -5.12 -7.77 -12.71
CA ALA A 22 -4.82 -7.01 -11.50
C ALA A 22 -5.30 -5.55 -11.54
N ASN A 23 -5.89 -5.11 -12.65
CA ASN A 23 -6.57 -3.82 -12.79
C ASN A 23 -7.98 -3.80 -12.19
N ARG A 24 -8.47 -4.93 -11.66
CA ARG A 24 -9.74 -5.00 -10.94
C ARG A 24 -9.53 -4.72 -9.44
N HIS A 25 -10.49 -4.04 -8.84
CA HIS A 25 -10.48 -3.79 -7.40
C HIS A 25 -10.58 -5.11 -6.61
N GLY A 26 -9.80 -5.20 -5.54
CA GLY A 26 -9.80 -6.31 -4.60
C GLY A 26 -9.92 -5.83 -3.16
N LEU A 27 -10.33 -6.74 -2.27
CA LEU A 27 -10.48 -6.47 -0.84
C LEU A 27 -9.70 -7.50 -0.03
N ILE A 28 -8.76 -7.03 0.79
CA ILE A 28 -8.08 -7.85 1.80
C ILE A 28 -8.70 -7.51 3.14
N THR A 29 -9.41 -8.48 3.73
CA THR A 29 -10.06 -8.33 5.03
C THR A 29 -9.64 -9.46 5.97
N GLY A 30 -9.77 -9.23 7.27
CA GLY A 30 -9.39 -10.18 8.32
C GLY A 30 -9.16 -9.51 9.67
N ALA A 31 -9.14 -10.30 10.74
CA ALA A 31 -8.86 -9.81 12.08
C ALA A 31 -7.39 -9.37 12.26
N THR A 32 -7.07 -8.73 13.38
CA THR A 32 -5.67 -8.41 13.71
C THR A 32 -4.86 -9.70 13.81
N GLY A 33 -3.64 -9.71 13.26
CA GLY A 33 -2.76 -10.88 13.26
C GLY A 33 -3.04 -11.93 12.18
N THR A 34 -4.05 -11.76 11.32
CA THR A 34 -4.36 -12.74 10.26
C THR A 34 -3.56 -12.54 8.97
N GLY A 35 -2.45 -11.80 9.02
CA GLY A 35 -1.54 -11.64 7.87
C GLY A 35 -1.94 -10.59 6.83
N LYS A 36 -2.92 -9.70 7.09
CA LYS A 36 -3.33 -8.64 6.13
C LYS A 36 -2.14 -7.83 5.58
N THR A 37 -1.26 -7.35 6.47
CA THR A 37 -0.08 -6.58 6.10
C THR A 37 0.88 -7.40 5.26
N VAL A 38 1.14 -8.65 5.64
CA VAL A 38 2.04 -9.56 4.90
C VAL A 38 1.49 -9.85 3.51
N SER A 39 0.19 -10.06 3.36
CA SER A 39 -0.46 -10.25 2.06
C SER A 39 -0.32 -9.00 1.18
N LEU A 40 -0.49 -7.81 1.77
CA LEU A 40 -0.39 -6.54 1.04
C LEU A 40 1.06 -6.24 0.61
N GLN A 41 2.04 -6.50 1.48
CA GLN A 41 3.46 -6.45 1.15
C GLN A 41 3.81 -7.42 0.02
N THR A 42 3.37 -8.68 0.12
CA THR A 42 3.62 -9.71 -0.91
C THR A 42 3.10 -9.25 -2.27
N LEU A 43 1.87 -8.71 -2.33
CA LEU A 43 1.33 -8.17 -3.59
C LEU A 43 2.15 -6.99 -4.11
N ALA A 44 2.52 -6.05 -3.23
CA ALA A 44 3.31 -4.89 -3.62
C ALA A 44 4.69 -5.29 -4.18
N GLU A 45 5.38 -6.24 -3.54
CA GLU A 45 6.64 -6.81 -4.02
C GLU A 45 6.47 -7.47 -5.39
N GLN A 46 5.44 -8.30 -5.56
CA GLN A 46 5.19 -9.00 -6.82
C GLN A 46 4.90 -8.02 -7.96
N PHE A 47 4.13 -6.96 -7.72
CA PHE A 47 3.90 -5.91 -8.71
C PHE A 47 5.18 -5.12 -9.03
N SER A 48 5.95 -4.73 -8.01
CA SER A 48 7.22 -4.02 -8.18
C SER A 48 8.21 -4.83 -9.02
N ARG A 49 8.31 -6.14 -8.77
CA ARG A 49 9.19 -7.09 -9.52
C ARG A 49 8.88 -7.16 -11.01
N ILE A 50 7.63 -6.94 -11.41
CA ILE A 50 7.24 -6.90 -12.83
C ILE A 50 7.21 -5.47 -13.40
N GLY A 51 7.75 -4.49 -12.66
CA GLY A 51 7.84 -3.10 -13.09
C GLY A 51 6.56 -2.28 -12.94
N VAL A 52 5.56 -2.79 -12.19
CA VAL A 52 4.33 -2.06 -11.90
C VAL A 52 4.53 -1.19 -10.65
N PRO A 53 4.41 0.15 -10.75
CA PRO A 53 4.52 1.02 -9.60
C PRO A 53 3.30 0.84 -8.67
N VAL A 54 3.57 0.77 -7.36
CA VAL A 54 2.55 0.58 -6.33
C VAL A 54 2.54 1.81 -5.42
N PHE A 55 1.39 2.47 -5.33
CA PHE A 55 1.17 3.54 -4.36
C PHE A 55 0.40 2.98 -3.16
N MET A 56 0.92 3.21 -1.96
CA MET A 56 0.33 2.68 -0.73
C MET A 56 0.34 3.72 0.39
N ALA A 57 -0.75 3.79 1.14
CA ALA A 57 -0.82 4.56 2.38
C ALA A 57 -0.38 3.67 3.55
N ASP A 58 0.72 4.03 4.20
CA ASP A 58 1.23 3.31 5.36
C ASP A 58 0.93 4.05 6.66
N VAL A 59 -0.30 3.92 7.16
CA VAL A 59 -0.75 4.61 8.37
C VAL A 59 -0.08 4.06 9.63
N LYS A 60 0.32 2.77 9.63
CA LYS A 60 0.90 2.09 10.81
C LYS A 60 2.42 2.03 10.79
N GLY A 61 3.04 2.27 9.64
CA GLY A 61 4.49 2.10 9.45
C GLY A 61 4.88 0.66 9.12
N ASP A 62 3.93 -0.27 9.02
CA ASP A 62 4.20 -1.69 8.82
C ASP A 62 4.60 -2.01 7.37
N LEU A 63 4.32 -1.16 6.39
CA LEU A 63 4.64 -1.39 4.97
C LEU A 63 6.01 -0.86 4.57
N SER A 64 6.53 0.13 5.30
CA SER A 64 7.83 0.76 5.06
C SER A 64 9.02 -0.23 5.02
N GLY A 65 8.88 -1.38 5.67
CA GLY A 65 9.87 -2.47 5.66
C GLY A 65 10.22 -3.00 4.28
N LEU A 66 9.37 -2.79 3.27
CA LEU A 66 9.65 -3.16 1.87
C LEU A 66 10.92 -2.52 1.30
N ALA A 67 11.37 -1.40 1.86
CA ALA A 67 12.59 -0.70 1.44
C ALA A 67 13.88 -1.40 1.87
N ALA A 68 13.80 -2.41 2.73
CA ALA A 68 14.93 -3.17 3.22
C ALA A 68 14.82 -4.64 2.79
N ALA A 69 15.96 -5.28 2.55
CA ALA A 69 15.96 -6.73 2.40
C ALA A 69 15.53 -7.36 3.73
N GLY A 70 14.52 -8.23 3.68
CA GLY A 70 14.10 -9.00 4.84
C GLY A 70 15.15 -10.03 5.26
N GLY A 71 14.75 -10.93 6.15
CA GLY A 71 15.57 -12.09 6.53
C GLY A 71 15.40 -12.49 7.99
N ALA A 72 16.02 -13.61 8.35
CA ALA A 72 16.21 -14.07 9.72
C ALA A 72 14.97 -14.43 10.56
N HIS A 73 13.76 -14.46 9.99
CA HIS A 73 12.56 -14.85 10.75
C HIS A 73 12.31 -16.37 10.68
N ALA A 74 12.72 -17.10 11.72
CA ALA A 74 12.66 -18.58 11.78
C ALA A 74 11.28 -19.15 11.38
N LYS A 75 10.19 -18.58 11.89
CA LYS A 75 8.82 -19.03 11.55
C LYS A 75 8.46 -18.86 10.06
N VAL A 76 9.01 -17.83 9.40
CA VAL A 76 8.73 -17.57 7.98
C VAL A 76 9.53 -18.56 7.13
N THR A 77 10.80 -18.79 7.46
CA THR A 77 11.65 -19.79 6.81
C THR A 77 11.07 -21.20 6.95
N GLU A 78 10.66 -21.59 8.16
CA GLU A 78 10.02 -22.89 8.42
C GLU A 78 8.73 -23.04 7.62
N ARG A 79 7.88 -22.00 7.60
CA ARG A 79 6.63 -22.01 6.84
C ARG A 79 6.87 -22.12 5.34
N ALA A 80 7.85 -21.40 4.80
CA ALA A 80 8.18 -21.45 3.39
C ALA A 80 8.78 -22.81 3.00
N ALA A 81 9.64 -23.39 3.84
CA ALA A 81 10.16 -24.75 3.67
C ALA A 81 9.03 -25.78 3.66
N ALA A 82 8.09 -25.70 4.61
CA ALA A 82 6.91 -26.58 4.68
C ALA A 82 6.00 -26.43 3.44
N LEU A 83 5.95 -25.23 2.86
CA LEU A 83 5.22 -24.96 1.63
C LEU A 83 6.04 -25.25 0.37
N GLY A 84 7.34 -25.56 0.45
CA GLY A 84 8.23 -25.67 -0.69
C GLY A 84 8.24 -24.40 -1.55
N VAL A 85 8.27 -23.23 -0.92
CA VAL A 85 8.37 -21.92 -1.55
C VAL A 85 9.76 -21.37 -1.30
N GLU A 86 10.44 -20.95 -2.37
CA GLU A 86 11.74 -20.28 -2.27
C GLU A 86 11.52 -18.84 -1.78
N LEU A 87 12.18 -18.47 -0.68
CA LEU A 87 12.17 -17.09 -0.19
C LEU A 87 13.37 -16.33 -0.76
N ARG A 88 13.08 -15.22 -1.44
CA ARG A 88 14.09 -14.26 -1.89
C ARG A 88 13.96 -12.99 -1.08
N TYR A 89 14.94 -12.76 -0.22
CA TYR A 89 14.99 -11.57 0.62
C TYR A 89 15.72 -10.45 -0.12
N GLU A 90 14.96 -9.53 -0.69
CA GLU A 90 15.47 -8.42 -1.49
C GLU A 90 14.69 -7.16 -1.13
N ALA A 91 15.36 -6.01 -1.16
CA ALA A 91 14.71 -4.72 -0.99
C ALA A 91 13.93 -4.34 -2.25
N CYS A 92 12.75 -3.75 -2.09
CA CYS A 92 12.05 -3.08 -3.18
C CYS A 92 12.57 -1.65 -3.36
N PRO A 93 12.57 -1.11 -4.59
CA PRO A 93 12.74 0.32 -4.80
C PRO A 93 11.54 1.07 -4.18
N VAL A 94 11.79 1.85 -3.14
CA VAL A 94 10.75 2.57 -2.39
C VAL A 94 11.10 4.06 -2.33
N VAL A 95 10.11 4.90 -2.58
CA VAL A 95 10.20 6.35 -2.34
C VAL A 95 9.18 6.70 -1.27
N PHE A 96 9.67 7.18 -0.12
CA PHE A 96 8.80 7.66 0.95
C PHE A 96 8.30 9.06 0.64
N TRP A 97 6.99 9.26 0.64
CA TRP A 97 6.37 10.56 0.45
C TRP A 97 6.12 11.21 1.80
N ASP A 98 6.54 12.47 1.94
CA ASP A 98 6.41 13.25 3.16
C ASP A 98 5.53 14.47 2.90
N VAL A 99 4.42 14.54 3.61
CA VAL A 99 3.46 15.67 3.59
C VAL A 99 4.13 16.98 4.01
N PHE A 100 5.10 16.91 4.92
CA PHE A 100 5.83 18.08 5.41
C PHE A 100 7.17 18.30 4.68
N GLY A 101 7.56 17.40 3.78
CA GLY A 101 8.80 17.50 3.01
C GLY A 101 10.10 17.49 3.82
N LYS A 102 10.11 16.91 5.03
CA LYS A 102 11.27 16.92 5.94
C LYS A 102 12.17 15.69 5.81
N ARG A 103 11.58 14.52 5.61
CA ARG A 103 12.26 13.21 5.69
C ARG A 103 12.09 12.34 4.43
N GLY A 104 11.36 12.84 3.44
CA GLY A 104 11.03 12.08 2.23
C GLY A 104 10.74 12.99 1.04
N HIS A 105 10.30 12.39 -0.05
CA HIS A 105 9.89 13.11 -1.25
C HIS A 105 8.69 14.03 -0.93
N PRO A 106 8.79 15.34 -1.19
CA PRO A 106 7.75 16.27 -0.80
C PRO A 106 6.49 16.03 -1.62
N ILE A 107 5.35 15.93 -0.94
CA ILE A 107 4.05 15.98 -1.60
C ILE A 107 3.80 17.40 -2.06
N ARG A 108 3.56 17.59 -3.37
CA ARG A 108 3.33 18.93 -3.95
C ARG A 108 1.91 19.44 -3.74
N ALA A 109 0.95 18.55 -3.49
CA ALA A 109 -0.44 18.92 -3.26
C ALA A 109 -0.59 19.60 -1.89
N THR A 110 -1.22 20.77 -1.89
CA THR A 110 -1.52 21.57 -0.70
C THR A 110 -3.00 21.50 -0.35
N VAL A 111 -3.35 21.98 0.85
CA VAL A 111 -4.76 22.13 1.25
C VAL A 111 -5.50 23.10 0.33
N SER A 112 -4.79 24.12 -0.17
CA SER A 112 -5.34 25.07 -1.14
C SER A 112 -5.73 24.40 -2.46
N ASP A 113 -4.96 23.40 -2.92
CA ASP A 113 -5.24 22.65 -4.15
C ASP A 113 -6.48 21.75 -4.05
N LEU A 114 -6.83 21.28 -2.83
CA LEU A 114 -8.08 20.52 -2.60
C LEU A 114 -9.31 21.42 -2.79
N GLY A 115 -9.18 22.70 -2.43
CA GLY A 115 -10.27 23.66 -2.44
C GLY A 115 -11.30 23.44 -1.33
N PRO A 116 -12.18 24.45 -1.08
CA PRO A 116 -13.11 24.41 0.03
C PRO A 116 -14.19 23.33 -0.13
N LEU A 117 -14.62 23.06 -1.37
CA LEU A 117 -15.68 22.08 -1.66
C LEU A 117 -15.25 20.64 -1.32
N LEU A 118 -14.08 20.21 -1.78
CA LEU A 118 -13.60 18.85 -1.53
C LEU A 118 -13.29 18.67 -0.03
N LEU A 119 -12.71 19.69 0.60
CA LEU A 119 -12.39 19.67 2.02
C LEU A 119 -13.66 19.64 2.90
N ALA A 120 -14.70 20.40 2.54
CA ALA A 120 -15.99 20.35 3.22
C ALA A 120 -16.63 18.94 3.17
N ARG A 121 -16.57 18.29 2.00
CA ARG A 121 -17.06 16.91 1.83
C ARG A 121 -16.25 15.90 2.64
N LEU A 122 -14.92 16.00 2.62
CA LEU A 122 -14.05 15.11 3.39
C LEU A 122 -14.29 15.22 4.90
N LEU A 123 -14.55 16.43 5.39
CA LEU A 123 -14.83 16.71 6.79
C LEU A 123 -16.30 16.55 7.18
N GLN A 124 -17.18 16.24 6.22
CA GLN A 124 -18.63 16.14 6.41
C GLN A 124 -19.23 17.39 7.08
N LEU A 125 -18.83 18.57 6.60
CA LEU A 125 -19.30 19.84 7.13
C LEU A 125 -20.78 20.07 6.82
N ASN A 126 -21.47 20.76 7.72
CA ASN A 126 -22.80 21.30 7.43
C ASN A 126 -22.72 22.62 6.64
N ASP A 127 -23.87 23.09 6.14
CA ASP A 127 -23.96 24.30 5.30
C ASP A 127 -23.30 25.54 5.93
N THR A 128 -23.46 25.74 7.24
CA THR A 128 -22.84 26.87 7.95
C THR A 128 -21.32 26.74 7.98
N GLN A 129 -20.80 25.57 8.30
CA GLN A 129 -19.36 25.29 8.35
C GLN A 129 -18.71 25.37 6.96
N GLU A 130 -19.39 24.84 5.92
CA GLU A 130 -18.95 24.97 4.54
C GLU A 130 -18.94 26.44 4.10
N GLY A 131 -19.95 27.24 4.49
CA GLY A 131 -19.99 28.67 4.23
C GLY A 131 -18.78 29.41 4.82
N VAL A 132 -18.44 29.13 6.08
CA VAL A 132 -17.24 29.69 6.73
C VAL A 132 -15.97 29.25 6.01
N LEU A 133 -15.84 27.97 5.66
CA LEU A 133 -14.67 27.44 4.97
C LEU A 133 -14.46 28.12 3.60
N ASN A 134 -15.54 28.33 2.84
CA ASN A 134 -15.50 29.02 1.55
C ASN A 134 -15.02 30.48 1.69
N LEU A 135 -15.41 31.18 2.75
CA LEU A 135 -14.93 32.54 3.01
C LEU A 135 -13.43 32.54 3.32
N THR A 136 -12.96 31.61 4.17
CA THR A 136 -11.53 31.48 4.50
C THR A 136 -10.68 31.26 3.26
N PHE A 137 -11.09 30.35 2.35
CA PHE A 137 -10.38 30.08 1.09
C PHE A 137 -10.40 31.24 0.08
N LYS A 138 -11.33 32.20 0.20
CA LYS A 138 -11.37 33.39 -0.67
C LYS A 138 -10.46 34.52 -0.20
N ILE A 139 -10.17 34.57 1.10
CA ILE A 139 -9.43 35.66 1.74
C ILE A 139 -7.95 35.32 1.93
N ALA A 140 -7.63 34.05 2.17
CA ALA A 140 -6.26 33.54 2.34
C ALA A 140 -5.57 33.24 0.99
#